data_AF-A0A1V1NY74-F1
#
_entry.id   AF-A0A1V1NY74-F1
#
_cell.length_a   1.000
_cell.length_b   1.000
_cell.length_c   1.000
_cell.angle_alpha   90.00
_cell.angle_beta   90.00
_cell.angle_gamma   90.00
#
_symmetry.space_group_name_H-M   'P 1'
#
loop_
_entity.id
_entity.type
_entity.pdbx_description
1 polymer ?
#
loop_
_entity_poly.entity_id
_entity_poly.type
_entity_poly.pdbx_seq_one_letter_code
_entity_poly.pdbx_strand_id
1 'polypeptide(L)'
;MMSESNVYYQLVQKDGPLKTLYKGIKEFLERGLLTRLFITGVSPVVMSDITSGMNICDNIYLDQTFNSLCGFTESETNELATQVVHHCNMDISHAGPIIKMMKTWYDGYTFSPESSDRVYNPTLVFYFIKHFVRHCAPPRKMLDSNLAMDEGKLQYIGKEISGKQAIIDVLQTNSPLQIFDIEDRFSLSAMLDQSAQDNKFMASYLYYFGMLTIAGQTPTRFLLLDPPNLLSKIYISIRYCDCYCLLARIELYLLKLQCTFLPIMI
;
A
#
# COMPACT_ATOMS: atom_id res chain seq x y z
N MET A 1 11.92 -29.25 7.12
CA MET A 1 11.43 -27.85 7.09
C MET A 1 10.15 -27.86 6.25
N MET A 2 9.01 -27.45 6.81
CA MET A 2 7.79 -27.32 6.02
C MET A 2 7.95 -26.15 5.04
N SER A 3 7.45 -26.29 3.81
CA SER A 3 7.40 -25.16 2.88
C SER A 3 6.41 -24.10 3.38
N GLU A 4 6.66 -22.82 3.09
CA GLU A 4 5.79 -21.71 3.50
C GLU A 4 4.34 -21.89 3.02
N SER A 5 4.16 -22.48 1.84
CA SER A 5 2.84 -22.84 1.31
C SER A 5 2.12 -23.86 2.20
N ASN A 6 2.83 -24.85 2.76
CA ASN A 6 2.26 -25.86 3.65
C ASN A 6 1.79 -25.23 4.97
N VAL A 7 2.56 -24.28 5.51
CA VAL A 7 2.17 -23.51 6.71
C VAL A 7 0.87 -22.73 6.43
N TYR A 8 0.80 -22.01 5.30
CA TYR A 8 -0.43 -21.29 4.93
C TYR A 8 -1.63 -22.24 4.79
N TYR A 9 -1.48 -23.36 4.07
CA TYR A 9 -2.55 -24.34 3.91
C TYR A 9 -3.07 -24.87 5.25
N GLN A 10 -2.19 -25.12 6.22
CA GLN A 10 -2.60 -25.54 7.56
C GLN A 10 -3.37 -24.46 8.33
N LEU A 11 -3.12 -23.18 8.06
CA LEU A 11 -3.85 -22.06 8.67
C LEU A 11 -5.28 -21.93 8.15
N VAL A 12 -5.49 -22.16 6.84
CA VAL A 12 -6.76 -21.87 6.14
C VAL A 12 -7.63 -23.11 5.83
N GLN A 13 -7.10 -24.33 6.01
CA GLN A 13 -7.86 -25.57 5.81
C GLN A 13 -9.09 -25.68 6.74
N LYS A 14 -9.93 -26.70 6.50
CA LYS A 14 -11.25 -26.87 7.15
C LYS A 14 -11.24 -26.71 8.69
N ASP A 15 -10.19 -27.20 9.33
CA ASP A 15 -9.97 -27.19 10.79
C ASP A 15 -8.74 -26.34 11.20
N GLY A 16 -8.25 -25.50 10.28
CA GLY A 16 -7.15 -24.58 10.54
C GLY A 16 -7.57 -23.48 11.53
N PRO A 17 -6.61 -22.92 12.31
CA PRO A 17 -6.89 -21.96 13.37
C PRO A 17 -7.64 -20.71 12.88
N LEU A 18 -7.32 -20.19 11.68
CA LEU A 18 -8.02 -19.01 11.15
C LEU A 18 -9.48 -19.33 10.81
N LYS A 19 -9.73 -20.46 10.12
CA LYS A 19 -11.09 -20.83 9.76
C LYS A 19 -11.95 -21.14 10.98
N THR A 20 -11.35 -21.75 12.01
CA THR A 20 -12.01 -22.01 13.31
C THR A 20 -12.38 -20.70 14.03
N LEU A 21 -11.47 -19.71 14.06
CA LEU A 21 -11.76 -18.39 14.62
C LEU A 21 -12.97 -17.72 13.95
N TYR A 22 -12.97 -17.66 12.61
CA TYR A 22 -14.02 -17.01 11.85
C TYR A 22 -15.37 -17.75 11.95
N LYS A 23 -15.37 -19.10 11.96
CA LYS A 23 -16.57 -19.87 12.26
C LYS A 23 -17.14 -19.55 13.65
N GLY A 24 -16.28 -19.47 14.67
CA GLY A 24 -16.70 -19.09 16.02
C GLY A 24 -17.34 -17.71 16.05
N ILE A 25 -16.70 -16.70 15.43
CA ILE A 25 -17.25 -15.34 15.33
C ILE A 25 -18.63 -15.36 14.65
N LYS A 26 -18.78 -16.10 13.55
CA LYS A 26 -20.06 -16.29 12.87
C LYS A 26 -21.14 -16.88 13.79
N GLU A 27 -20.82 -17.94 14.53
CA GLU A 27 -21.76 -18.57 15.47
C GLU A 27 -22.21 -17.59 16.57
N PHE A 28 -21.31 -16.76 17.09
CA PHE A 28 -21.66 -15.73 18.06
C PHE A 28 -22.60 -14.66 17.47
N LEU A 29 -22.40 -14.28 16.21
CA LEU A 29 -23.29 -13.35 15.49
C LEU A 29 -24.67 -13.96 15.25
N GLU A 30 -24.74 -15.19 14.74
CA GLU A 30 -26.00 -15.89 14.45
C GLU A 30 -26.83 -16.17 15.72
N ARG A 31 -26.15 -16.39 16.85
CA ARG A 31 -26.79 -16.53 18.17
C ARG A 31 -27.19 -15.20 18.81
N GLY A 32 -26.88 -14.07 18.19
CA GLY A 32 -27.16 -12.73 18.73
C GLY A 32 -26.30 -12.35 19.95
N LEU A 33 -25.23 -13.11 20.24
CA LEU A 33 -24.28 -12.81 21.31
C LEU A 33 -23.28 -11.71 20.92
N LEU A 34 -23.02 -11.59 19.61
CA LEU A 34 -22.39 -10.43 18.99
C LEU A 34 -23.45 -9.72 18.14
N THR A 35 -23.58 -8.40 18.30
CA THR A 35 -24.57 -7.61 17.54
C THR A 35 -23.96 -6.93 16.32
N ARG A 36 -22.67 -6.58 16.39
CA ARG A 36 -21.94 -5.88 15.33
C ARG A 36 -20.52 -6.40 15.25
N LEU A 37 -20.03 -6.54 14.03
CA LEU A 37 -18.65 -6.90 13.74
C LEU A 37 -18.12 -5.96 12.68
N PHE A 38 -16.96 -5.37 12.95
CA PHE A 38 -16.20 -4.60 11.97
C PHE A 38 -14.79 -5.18 11.91
N ILE A 39 -14.34 -5.53 10.70
CA ILE A 39 -13.07 -6.21 10.48
C ILE A 39 -12.20 -5.34 9.59
N THR A 40 -10.96 -5.10 10.02
CA THR A 40 -9.96 -4.32 9.28
C THR A 40 -8.67 -5.10 9.15
N GLY A 41 -7.85 -4.76 8.16
CA GLY A 41 -6.49 -5.32 8.03
C GLY A 41 -6.44 -6.78 7.59
N VAL A 42 -7.55 -7.31 7.06
CA VAL A 42 -7.58 -8.65 6.46
C VAL A 42 -7.24 -8.51 4.99
N SER A 43 -6.16 -9.15 4.57
CA SER A 43 -5.79 -9.19 3.16
C SER A 43 -6.89 -9.92 2.35
N PRO A 44 -7.25 -9.43 1.15
CA PRO A 44 -8.10 -10.15 0.20
C PRO A 44 -7.63 -11.58 -0.11
N VAL A 45 -6.33 -11.86 0.10
CA VAL A 45 -5.73 -13.20 0.01
C VAL A 45 -6.35 -14.16 1.03
N VAL A 46 -6.50 -13.70 2.26
CA VAL A 46 -7.03 -14.50 3.36
C VAL A 46 -8.55 -14.68 3.20
N MET A 47 -9.23 -13.70 2.60
CA MET A 47 -10.68 -13.74 2.40
C MET A 47 -11.09 -14.83 1.39
N SER A 48 -10.37 -15.04 0.28
CA SER A 48 -10.79 -16.06 -0.71
C SER A 48 -10.92 -17.46 -0.10
N ASP A 49 -10.02 -17.81 0.82
CA ASP A 49 -9.93 -19.17 1.37
C ASP A 49 -10.76 -19.33 2.66
N ILE A 50 -11.04 -18.22 3.36
CA ILE A 50 -11.83 -18.19 4.60
C ILE A 50 -13.31 -17.87 4.36
N THR A 51 -13.68 -17.21 3.25
CA THR A 51 -15.04 -16.71 2.98
C THR A 51 -16.17 -17.74 3.10
N SER A 52 -15.91 -19.04 2.93
CA SER A 52 -16.91 -20.08 3.26
C SER A 52 -17.37 -20.06 4.73
N GLY A 53 -16.54 -19.54 5.64
CA GLY A 53 -16.84 -19.40 7.07
C GLY A 53 -17.47 -18.07 7.48
N MET A 54 -17.47 -17.03 6.64
CA MET A 54 -17.92 -15.66 6.97
C MET A 54 -18.66 -14.99 5.81
N ASN A 55 -19.55 -15.72 5.15
CA ASN A 55 -20.42 -15.21 4.08
C ASN A 55 -21.52 -14.24 4.57
N ILE A 56 -21.44 -13.77 5.80
CA ILE A 56 -22.41 -12.85 6.43
C ILE A 56 -21.88 -11.42 6.54
N CYS A 57 -20.64 -11.18 6.11
CA CYS A 57 -20.01 -9.86 6.13
C CYS A 57 -20.07 -9.20 4.75
N ASP A 58 -20.40 -7.91 4.74
CA ASP A 58 -20.33 -7.06 3.56
C ASP A 58 -18.96 -6.39 3.46
N ASN A 59 -18.44 -6.26 2.25
CA ASN A 59 -17.18 -5.57 2.01
C ASN A 59 -17.45 -4.10 1.62
N ILE A 60 -16.95 -3.16 2.42
CA ILE A 60 -17.35 -1.73 2.33
C ILE A 60 -16.18 -0.78 1.97
N TYR A 61 -14.98 -1.30 1.74
CA TYR A 61 -13.77 -0.52 1.47
C TYR A 61 -13.82 0.40 0.24
N LEU A 62 -14.67 0.11 -0.75
CA LEU A 62 -14.86 0.96 -1.95
C LEU A 62 -16.05 1.92 -1.82
N ASP A 63 -16.82 1.87 -0.74
CA ASP A 63 -17.91 2.81 -0.50
C ASP A 63 -17.33 4.15 -0.04
N GLN A 64 -17.68 5.21 -0.78
CA GLN A 64 -17.19 6.57 -0.53
C GLN A 64 -17.47 7.05 0.89
N THR A 65 -18.54 6.57 1.52
CA THR A 65 -18.93 6.92 2.89
C THR A 65 -17.85 6.54 3.91
N PHE A 66 -17.06 5.51 3.60
CA PHE A 66 -15.98 5.01 4.44
C PHE A 66 -14.58 5.39 3.93
N ASN A 67 -14.47 6.22 2.87
CA ASN A 67 -13.20 6.58 2.26
C ASN A 67 -12.21 7.20 3.27
N SER A 68 -12.71 8.00 4.21
CA SER A 68 -11.87 8.65 5.22
C SER A 68 -11.67 7.83 6.50
N LEU A 69 -12.28 6.65 6.62
CA LEU A 69 -12.32 5.88 7.88
C LEU A 69 -10.93 5.45 8.37
N CYS A 70 -10.02 5.15 7.45
CA CYS A 70 -8.70 4.58 7.76
C CYS A 70 -7.54 5.56 7.57
N GLY A 71 -7.82 6.87 7.49
CA GLY A 71 -6.82 7.89 7.24
C GLY A 71 -7.12 9.21 7.93
N PHE A 72 -6.13 10.09 8.01
CA PHE A 72 -6.38 11.48 8.44
C PHE A 72 -6.84 12.31 7.26
N THR A 73 -7.82 13.16 7.49
CA THR A 73 -8.22 14.20 6.54
C THR A 73 -7.20 15.35 6.52
N GLU A 74 -7.30 16.21 5.51
CA GLU A 74 -6.51 17.46 5.46
C GLU A 74 -6.75 18.32 6.70
N SER A 75 -8.00 18.44 7.18
CA SER A 75 -8.32 19.26 8.35
C SER A 75 -7.63 18.74 9.60
N GLU A 76 -7.76 17.44 9.88
CA GLU A 76 -7.13 16.82 11.06
C GLU A 76 -5.61 16.92 10.98
N THR A 77 -5.02 16.77 9.79
CA THR A 77 -3.58 16.90 9.58
C THR A 77 -3.11 18.35 9.81
N ASN A 78 -3.88 19.34 9.38
CA ASN A 78 -3.60 20.77 9.61
C ASN A 78 -3.71 21.15 11.09
N GLU A 79 -4.69 20.59 11.80
CA GLU A 79 -4.84 20.74 13.24
C GLU A 79 -3.64 20.16 13.98
N LEU A 80 -3.20 18.95 13.63
CA LEU A 80 -1.99 18.34 14.19
C LEU A 80 -0.75 19.19 13.92
N ALA A 81 -0.58 19.73 12.71
CA ALA A 81 0.51 20.64 12.38
C ALA A 81 0.51 21.90 13.26
N THR A 82 -0.66 22.48 13.47
CA THR A 82 -0.84 23.66 14.34
C THR A 82 -0.50 23.34 15.78
N GLN A 83 -0.94 22.18 16.28
CA GLN A 83 -0.66 21.73 17.64
C GLN A 83 0.83 21.51 17.89
N VAL A 84 1.58 20.94 16.94
CA VAL A 84 3.03 20.76 17.11
C VAL A 84 3.82 22.07 17.06
N VAL A 85 3.38 23.03 16.22
CA VAL A 85 3.97 24.38 16.18
C VAL A 85 3.80 25.08 17.53
N HIS A 86 2.58 25.03 18.08
CA HIS A 86 2.30 25.58 19.40
C HIS A 86 3.10 24.85 20.50
N HIS A 87 3.15 23.52 20.47
CA HIS A 87 3.94 22.72 21.42
C HIS A 87 5.41 23.15 21.48
N CYS A 88 5.98 23.51 20.32
CA CYS A 88 7.36 23.95 20.20
C CYS A 88 7.58 25.45 20.41
N ASN A 89 6.55 26.21 20.83
CA ASN A 89 6.59 27.67 20.97
C ASN A 89 7.08 28.39 19.69
N MET A 90 6.73 27.84 18.53
CA MET A 90 7.08 28.42 17.23
C MET A 90 5.95 29.34 16.76
N ASP A 91 6.30 30.33 15.93
CA ASP A 91 5.30 31.18 15.29
C ASP A 91 4.40 30.37 14.35
N ILE A 92 3.10 30.69 14.33
CA ILE A 92 2.07 29.98 13.54
C ILE A 92 2.39 29.92 12.04
N SER A 93 3.17 30.86 11.52
CA SER A 93 3.64 30.84 10.12
C SER A 93 4.43 29.57 9.76
N HIS A 94 4.98 28.84 10.73
CA HIS A 94 5.66 27.56 10.52
C HIS A 94 4.72 26.40 10.22
N ALA A 95 3.41 26.52 10.52
CA ALA A 95 2.45 25.47 10.23
C ALA A 95 2.31 25.22 8.72
N GLY A 96 2.28 26.28 7.91
CA GLY A 96 2.14 26.17 6.44
C GLY A 96 3.21 25.30 5.78
N PRO A 97 4.52 25.55 6.01
CA PRO A 97 5.60 24.70 5.54
C PRO A 97 5.51 23.24 5.99
N ILE A 98 5.10 22.99 7.25
CA ILE A 98 4.93 21.65 7.80
C ILE A 98 3.80 20.91 7.09
N ILE A 99 2.65 21.56 6.94
CA ILE A 99 1.48 21.04 6.21
C ILE A 99 1.88 20.68 4.78
N LYS A 100 2.54 21.60 4.07
CA LYS A 100 2.99 21.38 2.69
C LYS A 100 3.94 20.17 2.58
N MET A 101 4.80 19.99 3.57
CA MET A 101 5.70 18.83 3.63
C MET A 101 4.94 17.53 3.84
N MET A 102 4.06 17.46 4.84
CA MET A 102 3.23 16.27 5.08
C MET A 102 2.34 15.96 3.87
N LYS A 103 1.78 16.98 3.21
CA LYS A 103 1.00 16.83 1.99
C LYS A 103 1.80 16.18 0.86
N THR A 104 2.99 16.72 0.58
CA THR A 104 3.86 16.19 -0.48
C THR A 104 4.25 14.73 -0.24
N TRP A 105 4.54 14.39 1.02
CA TRP A 105 5.09 13.08 1.36
C TRP A 105 4.04 12.02 1.70
N TYR A 106 2.88 12.38 2.23
CA TYR A 106 1.94 11.45 2.85
C TYR A 106 0.47 11.57 2.42
N ASP A 107 0.05 12.69 1.80
CA ASP A 107 -1.32 12.84 1.28
C ASP A 107 -1.51 12.10 -0.03
N GLY A 108 -2.68 11.53 -0.25
CA GLY A 108 -3.05 11.11 -1.60
C GLY A 108 -3.87 9.84 -1.71
N TYR A 109 -4.20 9.18 -0.61
CA TYR A 109 -4.97 7.94 -0.66
C TYR A 109 -6.46 8.21 -0.87
N THR A 110 -7.05 7.50 -1.81
CA THR A 110 -8.48 7.44 -2.12
C THR A 110 -8.82 6.00 -2.43
N PHE A 111 -9.79 5.46 -1.70
CA PHE A 111 -10.17 4.05 -1.77
C PHE A 111 -11.41 3.81 -2.59
N SER A 112 -12.24 4.84 -2.83
CA SER A 112 -13.45 4.75 -3.63
C SER A 112 -13.31 5.53 -4.94
N PRO A 113 -13.74 4.96 -6.08
CA PRO A 113 -13.75 5.68 -7.37
C PRO A 113 -14.74 6.84 -7.45
N GLU A 114 -15.73 6.86 -6.55
CA GLU A 114 -16.75 7.93 -6.47
C GLU A 114 -16.34 9.04 -5.48
N SER A 115 -15.27 8.84 -4.72
CA SER A 115 -14.75 9.83 -3.77
C SER A 115 -13.72 10.75 -4.43
N SER A 116 -13.82 12.05 -4.15
CA SER A 116 -12.76 13.02 -4.39
C SER A 116 -11.86 13.26 -3.17
N ASP A 117 -12.25 12.72 -2.01
CA ASP A 117 -11.57 12.96 -0.76
C ASP A 117 -10.28 12.15 -0.71
N ARG A 118 -9.23 12.82 -0.23
CA ARG A 118 -7.91 12.23 -0.03
C ARG A 118 -7.63 12.16 1.45
N VAL A 119 -6.97 11.08 1.83
CA VAL A 119 -6.50 10.89 3.20
C VAL A 119 -5.02 10.60 3.27
N TYR A 120 -4.47 10.96 4.41
CA TYR A 120 -3.09 10.74 4.80
C TYR A 120 -2.99 9.40 5.53
N ASN A 121 -1.89 8.68 5.31
CA ASN A 121 -1.59 7.47 6.06
C ASN A 121 -1.31 7.82 7.55
N PRO A 122 -2.12 7.32 8.51
CA PRO A 122 -2.00 7.69 9.92
C PRO A 122 -0.65 7.35 10.54
N THR A 123 -0.07 6.23 10.14
CA THR A 123 1.21 5.77 10.65
C THR A 123 2.34 6.72 10.26
N LEU A 124 2.31 7.24 9.02
CA LEU A 124 3.30 8.19 8.53
C LEU A 124 3.13 9.59 9.15
N VAL A 125 1.88 10.04 9.29
CA VAL A 125 1.55 11.29 10.01
C VAL A 125 2.07 11.21 11.44
N PHE A 126 1.75 10.14 12.17
CA PHE A 126 2.22 9.98 13.55
C PHE A 126 3.73 9.85 13.65
N TYR A 127 4.40 9.21 12.69
CA TYR A 127 5.86 9.18 12.66
C TYR A 127 6.44 10.60 12.62
N PHE A 128 5.93 11.43 11.69
CA PHE A 128 6.38 12.80 11.53
C PHE A 128 6.09 13.65 12.77
N ILE A 129 4.84 13.61 13.25
CA ILE A 129 4.38 14.38 14.42
C ILE A 129 5.16 13.99 15.68
N LYS A 130 5.37 12.69 15.94
CA LYS A 130 6.16 12.22 17.09
C LYS A 130 7.60 12.70 17.06
N HIS A 131 8.22 12.72 15.87
CA HIS A 131 9.56 13.29 15.72
C HIS A 131 9.55 14.80 16.00
N PHE A 132 8.57 15.52 15.44
CA PHE A 132 8.45 16.96 15.60
C PHE A 132 8.25 17.37 17.06
N VAL A 133 7.38 16.68 17.79
CA VAL A 133 7.15 16.91 19.23
C VAL A 133 8.45 16.77 20.05
N ARG A 134 9.34 15.85 19.67
CA ARG A 134 10.59 15.60 20.42
C ARG A 134 11.72 16.56 20.08
N HIS A 135 11.76 17.03 18.84
CA HIS A 135 12.94 17.72 18.29
C HIS A 135 12.65 19.13 17.77
N CYS A 136 11.38 19.53 17.74
CA CYS A 136 10.90 20.77 17.13
C CYS A 136 11.43 21.02 15.72
N ALA A 137 11.60 19.92 14.99
CA ALA A 137 12.11 19.89 13.63
C ALA A 137 11.54 18.68 12.88
N PRO A 138 11.33 18.78 11.56
CA PRO A 138 10.90 17.65 10.75
C PRO A 138 11.98 16.56 10.74
N PRO A 139 11.59 15.28 10.62
CA PRO A 139 12.55 14.19 10.48
C PRO A 139 13.33 14.32 9.17
N ARG A 140 14.65 14.07 9.21
CA ARG A 140 15.47 14.01 7.98
C ARG A 140 15.07 12.83 7.10
N LYS A 141 14.76 11.68 7.72
CA LYS A 141 14.25 10.49 7.02
C LYS A 141 12.72 10.58 7.05
N MET A 142 12.07 10.57 5.90
CA MET A 142 10.60 10.69 5.83
C MET A 142 9.88 9.34 6.01
N LEU A 143 10.62 8.26 6.24
CA LEU A 143 10.11 6.93 6.52
C LEU A 143 11.03 6.22 7.51
N ASP A 144 10.44 5.65 8.55
CA ASP A 144 11.12 4.74 9.46
C ASP A 144 11.32 3.37 8.80
N SER A 145 12.46 2.74 9.01
CA SER A 145 12.73 1.40 8.44
C SER A 145 11.78 0.33 8.95
N ASN A 146 11.21 0.48 10.16
CA ASN A 146 10.21 -0.44 10.71
C ASN A 146 8.81 -0.21 10.13
N LEU A 147 8.59 0.94 9.48
CA LEU A 147 7.35 1.27 8.77
C LEU A 147 7.49 1.01 7.26
N ALA A 148 8.70 0.70 6.80
CA ALA A 148 8.91 0.27 5.43
C ALA A 148 8.16 -1.04 5.18
N MET A 149 7.61 -1.16 3.97
CA MET A 149 6.97 -2.40 3.57
C MET A 149 7.95 -3.57 3.64
N ASP A 150 7.40 -4.74 3.95
CA ASP A 150 8.12 -6.01 3.93
C ASP A 150 8.72 -6.27 2.54
N GLU A 151 10.05 -6.37 2.48
CA GLU A 151 10.80 -6.56 1.24
C GLU A 151 10.42 -7.85 0.51
N GLY A 152 10.06 -8.91 1.25
CA GLY A 152 9.66 -10.19 0.67
C GLY A 152 8.39 -10.08 -0.17
N LYS A 153 7.49 -9.16 0.19
CA LYS A 153 6.23 -8.93 -0.53
C LYS A 153 6.43 -8.22 -1.86
N LEU A 154 7.47 -7.39 -1.97
CA LEU A 154 7.85 -6.73 -3.23
C LEU A 154 8.66 -7.65 -4.13
N GLN A 155 9.57 -8.46 -3.57
CA GLN A 155 10.34 -9.44 -4.34
C GLN A 155 9.44 -10.45 -5.06
N TYR A 156 8.31 -10.80 -4.44
CA TYR A 156 7.31 -11.66 -5.04
C TYR A 156 6.73 -11.07 -6.35
N ILE A 157 6.44 -9.77 -6.39
CA ILE A 157 6.01 -9.03 -7.59
C ILE A 157 7.19 -8.88 -8.58
N GLY A 158 8.39 -8.64 -8.06
CA GLY A 158 9.61 -8.42 -8.83
C GLY A 158 10.18 -9.65 -9.54
N LYS A 159 9.43 -10.75 -9.66
CA LYS A 159 9.86 -11.92 -10.46
C LYS A 159 9.33 -11.89 -11.89
N GLU A 160 8.17 -11.29 -12.12
CA GLU A 160 7.50 -11.31 -13.44
C GLU A 160 7.87 -10.09 -14.32
N ILE A 161 7.90 -10.27 -15.65
CA ILE A 161 8.33 -9.24 -16.60
C ILE A 161 7.21 -8.21 -16.87
N SER A 162 5.98 -8.68 -17.04
CA SER A 162 4.80 -7.83 -17.35
C SER A 162 4.44 -6.89 -16.20
N GLY A 163 4.36 -7.42 -14.97
CA GLY A 163 4.07 -6.63 -13.77
C GLY A 163 5.12 -5.55 -13.51
N LYS A 164 6.40 -5.83 -13.79
CA LYS A 164 7.45 -4.81 -13.73
C LYS A 164 7.24 -3.70 -14.73
N GLN A 165 6.93 -4.03 -15.98
CA GLN A 165 6.77 -3.02 -17.02
C GLN A 165 5.62 -2.06 -16.71
N ALA A 166 4.47 -2.58 -16.28
CA ALA A 166 3.33 -1.73 -15.89
C ALA A 166 3.68 -0.77 -14.74
N ILE A 167 4.42 -1.24 -13.73
CA ILE A 167 4.89 -0.40 -12.62
C ILE A 167 5.89 0.67 -13.10
N ILE A 168 6.81 0.28 -13.99
CA ILE A 168 7.80 1.18 -14.57
C ILE A 168 7.12 2.25 -15.40
N ASP A 169 6.12 1.90 -16.19
CA ASP A 169 5.39 2.83 -17.05
C ASP A 169 4.70 3.91 -16.20
N VAL A 170 4.04 3.52 -15.11
CA VAL A 170 3.43 4.46 -14.15
C VAL A 170 4.47 5.43 -13.58
N LEU A 171 5.63 4.92 -13.17
CA LEU A 171 6.69 5.73 -12.57
C LEU A 171 7.41 6.64 -13.57
N GLN A 172 7.65 6.19 -14.79
CA GLN A 172 8.45 6.91 -15.78
C GLN A 172 7.62 7.89 -16.60
N THR A 173 6.40 7.51 -16.96
CA THR A 173 5.55 8.31 -17.85
C THR A 173 4.61 9.26 -17.09
N ASN A 174 4.47 9.10 -15.77
CA ASN A 174 3.40 9.69 -14.97
C ASN A 174 2.00 9.44 -15.58
N SER A 175 1.82 8.32 -16.28
CA SER A 175 0.53 7.91 -16.80
C SER A 175 -0.11 6.92 -15.82
N PRO A 176 -1.35 7.16 -15.35
CA PRO A 176 -2.03 6.24 -14.45
C PRO A 176 -2.20 4.87 -15.09
N LEU A 177 -2.08 3.82 -14.27
CA LEU A 177 -2.39 2.46 -14.69
C LEU A 177 -3.90 2.32 -14.84
N GLN A 178 -4.33 1.91 -16.03
CA GLN A 178 -5.75 1.72 -16.32
C GLN A 178 -6.14 0.25 -16.17
N ILE A 179 -7.12 -0.03 -15.32
CA ILE A 179 -7.71 -1.37 -15.15
C ILE A 179 -9.23 -1.27 -15.19
N PHE A 180 -9.90 -2.36 -15.56
CA PHE A 180 -11.37 -2.38 -15.56
C PHE A 180 -11.92 -2.28 -14.13
N ASP A 181 -11.38 -3.07 -13.21
CA ASP A 181 -11.78 -3.08 -11.80
C ASP A 181 -10.66 -3.66 -10.91
N ILE A 182 -10.74 -3.44 -9.60
CA ILE A 182 -9.83 -4.04 -8.61
C ILE A 182 -10.23 -5.50 -8.38
N GLU A 183 -9.25 -6.40 -8.22
CA GLU A 183 -9.52 -7.78 -7.82
C GLU A 183 -10.04 -7.87 -6.39
N ASP A 184 -11.18 -8.54 -6.22
CA ASP A 184 -11.81 -8.72 -4.91
C ASP A 184 -11.23 -9.91 -4.14
N ARG A 185 -10.51 -10.81 -4.82
CA ARG A 185 -10.05 -12.09 -4.27
C ARG A 185 -8.70 -12.50 -4.84
N PHE A 186 -7.79 -12.94 -3.96
CA PHE A 186 -6.47 -13.44 -4.34
C PHE A 186 -6.33 -14.87 -3.83
N SER A 187 -6.53 -15.86 -4.69
CA SER A 187 -6.28 -17.24 -4.28
C SER A 187 -4.78 -17.49 -4.14
N LEU A 188 -4.37 -18.29 -3.15
CA LEU A 188 -2.97 -18.69 -3.01
C LEU A 188 -2.45 -19.37 -4.29
N SER A 189 -3.30 -20.13 -5.00
CA SER A 189 -2.93 -20.74 -6.27
C SER A 189 -2.62 -19.69 -7.34
N ALA A 190 -3.43 -18.63 -7.47
CA ALA A 190 -3.14 -17.53 -8.39
C ALA A 190 -1.91 -16.73 -7.96
N MET A 191 -1.60 -16.73 -6.66
CA MET A 191 -0.35 -16.16 -6.21
C MET A 191 0.87 -17.02 -6.62
N LEU A 192 0.78 -18.33 -6.41
CA LEU A 192 1.89 -19.23 -6.72
C LEU A 192 2.07 -19.48 -8.23
N ASP A 193 1.00 -19.32 -9.01
CA ASP A 193 0.99 -19.47 -10.46
C ASP A 193 1.35 -18.15 -11.16
N GLN A 194 2.57 -18.09 -11.69
CA GLN A 194 3.08 -16.93 -12.42
C GLN A 194 2.25 -16.59 -13.66
N SER A 195 1.57 -17.57 -14.27
CA SER A 195 0.74 -17.34 -15.46
C SER A 195 -0.57 -16.61 -15.15
N ALA A 196 -0.97 -16.54 -13.87
CA ALA A 196 -2.17 -15.87 -13.40
C ALA A 196 -1.93 -14.40 -12.99
N GLN A 197 -0.69 -13.90 -13.06
CA GLN A 197 -0.29 -12.55 -12.64
C GLN A 197 -0.41 -11.52 -13.78
N ASP A 198 -1.63 -11.30 -14.26
CA ASP A 198 -1.91 -10.30 -15.28
C ASP A 198 -1.83 -8.85 -14.74
N ASN A 199 -1.96 -7.86 -15.62
CA ASN A 199 -1.91 -6.44 -15.23
C ASN A 199 -2.95 -6.09 -14.15
N LYS A 200 -4.14 -6.70 -14.18
CA LYS A 200 -5.21 -6.45 -13.21
C LYS A 200 -4.82 -6.99 -11.84
N PHE A 201 -4.31 -8.21 -11.77
CA PHE A 201 -3.79 -8.81 -10.54
C PHE A 201 -2.69 -7.93 -9.92
N MET A 202 -1.72 -7.52 -10.73
CA MET A 202 -0.59 -6.71 -10.25
C MET A 202 -1.03 -5.34 -9.74
N ALA A 203 -1.89 -4.66 -10.50
CA ALA A 203 -2.46 -3.36 -10.13
C ALA A 203 -3.23 -3.43 -8.81
N SER A 204 -4.10 -4.45 -8.69
CA SER A 204 -4.92 -4.69 -7.51
C SER A 204 -4.07 -5.03 -6.30
N TYR A 205 -3.05 -5.87 -6.48
CA TYR A 205 -2.11 -6.21 -5.42
C TYR A 205 -1.42 -4.94 -4.90
N LEU A 206 -0.83 -4.13 -5.77
CA LEU A 206 -0.19 -2.86 -5.39
C LEU A 206 -1.15 -1.89 -4.71
N TYR A 207 -2.41 -1.86 -5.12
CA TYR A 207 -3.46 -1.09 -4.45
C TYR A 207 -3.66 -1.55 -3.00
N TYR A 208 -3.85 -2.85 -2.74
CA TYR A 208 -4.01 -3.37 -1.37
C TYR A 208 -2.77 -3.20 -0.50
N PHE A 209 -1.59 -3.13 -1.13
CA PHE A 209 -0.34 -2.81 -0.47
C PHE A 209 -0.13 -1.30 -0.22
N GLY A 210 -1.01 -0.44 -0.72
CA GLY A 210 -0.91 1.01 -0.55
C GLY A 210 0.21 1.65 -1.38
N MET A 211 0.67 0.96 -2.41
CA MET A 211 1.63 1.46 -3.40
C MET A 211 0.92 2.23 -4.51
N LEU A 212 -0.29 1.78 -4.88
CA LEU A 212 -1.20 2.49 -5.76
C LEU A 212 -2.46 2.90 -5.00
N THR A 213 -3.15 3.90 -5.52
CA THR A 213 -4.42 4.41 -5.04
C THR A 213 -5.33 4.72 -6.22
N ILE A 214 -6.64 4.81 -6.00
CA ILE A 214 -7.55 5.28 -7.04
C ILE A 214 -7.31 6.78 -7.26
N ALA A 215 -6.98 7.15 -8.49
CA ALA A 215 -6.78 8.53 -8.91
C ALA A 215 -8.00 9.08 -9.66
N GLY A 216 -8.89 8.21 -10.11
CA GLY A 216 -10.14 8.56 -10.76
C GLY A 216 -10.67 7.42 -11.63
N GLN A 217 -11.63 7.76 -12.50
CA GLN A 217 -12.23 6.83 -13.44
C GLN A 217 -12.39 7.48 -14.82
N THR A 218 -12.27 6.68 -15.88
CA THR A 218 -12.56 7.13 -17.25
C THR A 218 -14.07 7.22 -17.49
N PRO A 219 -14.53 7.91 -18.55
CA PRO A 219 -15.94 7.89 -18.94
C PRO A 219 -16.50 6.48 -19.22
N THR A 220 -15.62 5.53 -19.56
CA THR A 220 -15.95 4.12 -19.78
C THR A 220 -15.86 3.26 -18.52
N ARG A 221 -15.77 3.87 -17.33
CA ARG A 221 -15.72 3.21 -16.01
C ARG A 221 -14.46 2.40 -15.72
N PHE A 222 -13.38 2.62 -16.46
CA PHE A 222 -12.08 2.05 -16.08
C PHE A 222 -11.49 2.86 -14.94
N LEU A 223 -10.89 2.17 -13.97
CA LEU A 223 -10.17 2.77 -12.87
C LEU A 223 -8.79 3.24 -13.32
N LEU A 224 -8.40 4.41 -12.84
CA LEU A 224 -7.07 4.97 -12.98
C LEU A 224 -6.34 4.86 -11.65
N LEU A 225 -5.19 4.19 -11.64
CA LEU A 225 -4.40 3.96 -10.45
C LEU A 225 -3.03 4.65 -10.54
N ASP A 226 -2.67 5.37 -9.49
CA ASP A 226 -1.38 6.07 -9.38
C ASP A 226 -0.75 5.89 -8.00
N PRO A 227 0.56 6.15 -7.86
CA PRO A 227 1.19 6.28 -6.56
C PRO A 227 0.60 7.50 -5.82
N PRO A 228 0.13 7.33 -4.57
CA PRO A 228 -0.60 8.37 -3.84
C PRO A 228 0.25 9.60 -3.54
N ASN A 229 1.53 9.39 -3.19
CA ASN A 229 2.43 10.43 -2.72
C ASN A 229 3.88 10.20 -3.13
N LEU A 230 4.74 11.17 -2.83
CA LEU A 230 6.16 11.10 -3.15
C LEU A 230 6.86 9.92 -2.46
N LEU A 231 6.44 9.55 -1.24
CA LEU A 231 7.04 8.42 -0.55
C LEU A 231 6.82 7.11 -1.30
N SER A 232 5.58 6.82 -1.70
CA SER A 232 5.25 5.64 -2.50
C SER A 232 6.00 5.66 -3.83
N LYS A 233 6.07 6.80 -4.52
CA LYS A 233 6.85 6.93 -5.75
C LYS A 233 8.32 6.51 -5.56
N ILE A 234 9.00 7.11 -4.58
CA ILE A 234 10.41 6.81 -4.28
C ILE A 234 10.58 5.33 -3.90
N TYR A 235 9.68 4.80 -3.07
CA TYR A 235 9.77 3.43 -2.59
C TYR A 235 9.63 2.42 -3.73
N ILE A 236 8.66 2.62 -4.62
CA ILE A 236 8.51 1.79 -5.82
C ILE A 236 9.73 1.99 -6.74
N SER A 237 10.20 3.22 -6.96
CA SER A 237 11.35 3.49 -7.83
C SER A 237 12.62 2.77 -7.37
N ILE A 238 12.98 2.86 -6.08
CA ILE A 238 14.17 2.18 -5.55
C ILE A 238 14.04 0.67 -5.73
N ARG A 239 12.89 0.09 -5.39
CA ARG A 239 12.74 -1.37 -5.34
C ARG A 239 12.56 -2.02 -6.72
N TYR A 240 11.93 -1.34 -7.67
CA TYR A 240 11.67 -1.89 -9.00
C TYR A 240 12.70 -1.46 -10.05
N CYS A 241 13.28 -0.26 -9.93
CA CYS A 241 14.29 0.20 -10.87
C CYS A 241 15.66 -0.43 -10.60
N ASP A 242 16.01 -0.79 -9.35
CA ASP A 242 17.25 -1.52 -9.06
C ASP A 242 17.24 -2.94 -9.66
N CYS A 243 16.09 -3.60 -9.71
CA CYS A 243 15.94 -4.89 -10.39
C CYS A 243 16.09 -4.76 -11.92
N TYR A 244 15.57 -3.68 -12.53
CA TYR A 244 15.76 -3.42 -13.95
C TYR A 244 17.22 -3.06 -14.27
N CYS A 245 17.89 -2.30 -13.41
CA CYS A 245 19.31 -2.02 -13.56
C CYS A 245 20.18 -3.27 -13.40
N LEU A 246 19.79 -4.28 -12.61
CA LEU A 246 20.50 -5.56 -12.52
C LEU A 246 20.31 -6.43 -13.78
N LEU A 247 19.09 -6.48 -14.34
CA LEU A 247 18.82 -7.19 -15.60
C LEU A 247 19.45 -6.46 -16.81
N ALA A 248 19.32 -5.14 -16.89
CA ALA A 248 20.00 -4.32 -17.88
C ALA A 248 21.52 -4.32 -17.67
N ARG A 249 22.03 -4.50 -16.45
CA ARG A 249 23.47 -4.72 -16.21
C ARG A 249 23.94 -6.03 -16.80
N ILE A 250 23.14 -7.09 -16.85
CA ILE A 250 23.58 -8.35 -17.48
C ILE A 250 23.72 -8.18 -19.00
N GLU A 251 22.85 -7.41 -19.66
CA GLU A 251 23.04 -7.03 -21.08
C GLU A 251 24.15 -5.97 -21.27
N LEU A 252 24.28 -5.00 -20.35
CA LEU A 252 25.32 -3.99 -20.39
C LEU A 252 26.70 -4.52 -19.97
N TYR A 253 26.82 -5.64 -19.28
CA TYR A 253 28.12 -6.26 -18.96
C TYR A 253 28.80 -6.85 -20.21
N LEU A 254 28.03 -7.11 -21.28
CA LEU A 254 28.57 -7.40 -22.61
C LEU A 254 29.00 -6.13 -23.38
N LEU A 255 28.60 -4.93 -22.93
CA LEU A 255 28.90 -3.64 -23.57
C LEU A 255 29.78 -2.68 -22.73
N LYS A 256 29.98 -2.93 -21.42
CA LYS A 256 30.76 -2.10 -20.48
C LYS A 256 32.16 -2.67 -20.18
N LEU A 257 32.82 -3.21 -21.20
CA LEU A 257 34.28 -3.34 -21.21
C LEU A 257 35.01 -2.02 -21.52
N GLN A 258 34.29 -0.90 -21.62
CA GLN A 258 34.84 0.45 -21.77
C GLN A 258 34.08 1.43 -20.85
N CYS A 259 34.81 2.34 -20.23
CA CYS A 259 34.38 3.40 -19.30
C CYS A 259 34.40 3.06 -17.79
N THR A 260 35.61 2.99 -17.26
CA THR A 260 35.97 3.28 -15.86
C THR A 260 35.90 4.80 -15.61
N PHE A 261 35.17 5.27 -14.60
CA PHE A 261 35.50 6.48 -13.84
C PHE A 261 34.72 6.48 -12.50
N LEU A 262 35.45 6.32 -11.39
CA LEU A 262 35.02 6.62 -10.02
C LEU A 262 35.53 8.01 -9.66
N PRO A 263 34.74 8.85 -8.96
CA PRO A 263 35.29 9.79 -8.00
C PRO A 263 35.33 9.14 -6.62
N ILE A 264 36.56 9.05 -6.12
CA ILE A 264 36.94 8.89 -4.72
C ILE A 264 36.43 10.12 -3.95
N MET A 265 35.92 9.93 -2.73
CA MET A 265 36.01 10.95 -1.69
C MET A 265 36.40 10.32 -0.37
N ILE A 266 37.31 11.06 0.27
CA ILE A 266 38.01 10.90 1.55
C ILE A 266 37.04 10.82 2.72
#